data_AF-A0A0F9UVI9-F1
#
_entry.id   AF-A0A0F9UVI9-F1
#
_cell.length_a   1.000
_cell.length_b   1.000
_cell.length_c   1.000
_cell.angle_alpha   90.00
_cell.angle_beta   90.00
_cell.angle_gamma   90.00
#
_symmetry.space_group_name_H-M   'P 1'
#
loop_
_entity.id
_entity.type
_entity.pdbx_description
1 polymer ?
#
loop_
_entity_poly.entity_id
_entity_poly.type
_entity_poly.pdbx_seq_one_letter_code
_entity_poly.pdbx_strand_id
1 'polypeptide(L)'
;MESNFANDQNYKYQKAKEKVQAIKGFYGNLLAYCIVIPILAYINYTTTSFPWAIFPALGWGFGLVINGLYAYGYNPLFGKEWEERKIKEFMQES
;
A
#
# COMPACT_ATOMS: atom_id res chain seq x y z
N MET A 1 25.30 -27.50 -1.85
CA MET A 1 25.19 -26.29 -2.70
C MET A 1 23.76 -26.07 -3.21
N GLU A 2 22.95 -27.11 -3.47
CA GLU A 2 21.54 -26.97 -3.92
C GLU A 2 20.58 -26.34 -2.89
N SER A 3 20.81 -26.50 -1.59
CA SER A 3 19.93 -25.95 -0.54
C SER A 3 19.86 -24.41 -0.53
N ASN A 4 20.96 -23.74 -0.86
CA ASN A 4 21.01 -22.27 -0.92
C ASN A 4 20.22 -21.72 -2.11
N PHE A 5 20.25 -22.39 -3.27
CA PHE A 5 19.48 -21.95 -4.45
C PHE A 5 17.97 -22.12 -4.26
N ALA A 6 17.52 -23.20 -3.62
CA ALA A 6 16.11 -23.40 -3.32
C ALA A 6 15.60 -22.35 -2.33
N ASN A 7 16.40 -22.00 -1.31
CA ASN A 7 16.04 -20.98 -0.33
C ASN A 7 15.99 -19.57 -0.96
N ASP A 8 16.96 -19.23 -1.81
CA ASP A 8 17.02 -17.92 -2.50
C ASP A 8 15.84 -17.71 -3.47
N GLN A 9 15.44 -18.78 -4.18
CA GLN A 9 14.25 -18.76 -5.05
C GLN A 9 12.95 -18.60 -4.24
N ASN A 10 12.80 -19.33 -3.13
CA ASN A 10 11.62 -19.24 -2.28
C ASN A 10 11.48 -17.84 -1.66
N TYR A 11 12.60 -17.28 -1.18
CA TYR A 11 12.68 -15.93 -0.64
C TYR A 11 12.27 -14.87 -1.67
N LYS A 12 12.80 -14.93 -2.90
CA LYS A 12 12.40 -14.03 -3.99
C LYS A 12 10.92 -14.15 -4.33
N TYR A 13 10.39 -15.37 -4.33
CA TYR A 13 8.99 -15.64 -4.63
C TYR A 13 8.06 -15.09 -3.54
N GLN A 14 8.43 -15.25 -2.27
CA GLN A 14 7.67 -14.77 -1.12
C GLN A 14 7.63 -13.24 -1.09
N LYS A 15 8.78 -12.59 -1.32
CA LYS A 15 8.90 -11.12 -1.40
C LYS A 15 8.10 -10.54 -2.57
N ALA A 16 8.06 -11.24 -3.71
CA ALA A 16 7.21 -10.86 -4.84
C ALA A 16 5.72 -11.00 -4.49
N LYS A 17 5.33 -12.08 -3.80
CA LYS A 17 3.95 -12.35 -3.41
C LYS A 17 3.42 -11.34 -2.39
N GLU A 18 4.22 -10.95 -1.41
CA GLU A 18 3.86 -9.91 -0.43
C GLU A 18 3.63 -8.55 -1.09
N LYS A 19 4.51 -8.16 -2.03
CA LYS A 19 4.32 -6.93 -2.82
C LYS A 19 3.00 -6.96 -3.59
N VAL A 20 2.69 -8.07 -4.24
CA VAL A 20 1.45 -8.21 -5.00
C VAL A 20 0.21 -8.15 -4.10
N GLN A 21 0.26 -8.74 -2.89
CA GLN A 21 -0.83 -8.65 -1.93
C GLN A 21 -1.03 -7.22 -1.40
N ALA A 22 0.05 -6.52 -1.07
CA ALA A 22 -0.01 -5.13 -0.63
C ALA A 22 -0.60 -4.21 -1.71
N ILE A 23 -0.16 -4.38 -2.95
CA ILE A 23 -0.69 -3.63 -4.11
C ILE A 23 -2.18 -3.95 -4.34
N LYS A 24 -2.59 -5.23 -4.24
CA LYS A 24 -4.00 -5.61 -4.37
C LYS A 24 -4.91 -4.96 -3.34
N GLY A 25 -4.48 -4.92 -2.07
CA GLY A 25 -5.23 -4.26 -1.00
C GLY A 25 -5.38 -2.76 -1.23
N PHE A 26 -4.29 -2.10 -1.65
CA PHE A 26 -4.31 -0.69 -2.01
C PHE A 26 -5.22 -0.37 -3.20
N TYR A 27 -5.14 -1.16 -4.29
CA TYR A 27 -5.97 -0.95 -5.47
C TYR A 27 -7.46 -1.09 -5.18
N GLY A 28 -7.87 -2.02 -4.31
CA GLY A 28 -9.27 -2.15 -3.90
C GLY A 28 -9.80 -0.88 -3.23
N ASN A 29 -9.02 -0.33 -2.29
CA ASN A 29 -9.40 0.90 -1.59
C ASN A 29 -9.35 2.14 -2.51
N LEU A 30 -8.37 2.20 -3.42
CA LEU A 30 -8.23 3.26 -4.41
C LEU A 30 -9.37 3.26 -5.43
N LEU A 31 -9.79 2.09 -5.89
CA LEU A 31 -10.93 1.95 -6.79
C LEU A 31 -12.22 2.40 -6.10
N ALA A 32 -12.43 1.96 -4.85
CA ALA A 32 -13.57 2.41 -4.06
C ALA A 32 -13.57 3.93 -3.86
N TYR A 33 -12.42 4.53 -3.53
CA TYR A 33 -12.28 5.98 -3.42
C TYR A 33 -12.61 6.70 -4.73
N CYS A 34 -12.10 6.20 -5.86
CA CYS A 34 -12.32 6.79 -7.17
C CYS A 34 -13.79 6.75 -7.61
N ILE A 35 -14.60 5.82 -7.09
CA ILE A 35 -16.04 5.72 -7.38
C ILE A 35 -16.86 6.52 -6.36
N VAL A 36 -16.55 6.40 -5.07
CA VAL A 36 -17.32 6.99 -3.97
C VAL A 36 -17.16 8.51 -3.93
N ILE A 37 -15.96 9.04 -4.12
CA ILE A 37 -15.71 10.49 -4.05
C ILE A 37 -16.47 11.29 -5.14
N PRO A 38 -16.48 10.91 -6.43
CA PRO A 38 -17.29 11.60 -7.43
C PRO A 38 -18.78 11.53 -7.13
N ILE A 39 -19.28 10.39 -6.61
CA ILE A 39 -20.69 10.25 -6.21
C ILE A 39 -21.02 11.26 -5.09
N LEU A 40 -20.19 11.35 -4.05
CA LEU A 40 -20.37 12.33 -2.98
C LEU A 40 -20.24 13.78 -3.49
N ALA A 41 -19.29 14.05 -4.40
CA ALA A 41 -19.11 15.37 -5.00
C ALA A 41 -20.33 15.78 -5.82
N TYR A 42 -20.92 14.85 -6.59
CA TYR A 42 -22.14 15.07 -7.36
C TYR A 42 -23.34 15.37 -6.45
N ILE A 43 -23.53 14.57 -5.39
CA ILE A 43 -24.59 14.82 -4.39
C ILE A 43 -24.39 16.17 -3.71
N ASN A 44 -23.15 16.50 -3.36
CA ASN A 44 -22.82 17.77 -2.72
C ASN A 44 -23.15 18.96 -3.62
N TYR A 45 -22.76 18.90 -4.90
CA TYR A 45 -23.05 19.93 -5.89
C TYR A 45 -24.56 20.14 -6.09
N THR A 46 -25.36 19.08 -5.96
CA THR A 46 -26.80 19.13 -6.21
C THR A 46 -27.60 19.59 -4.99
N THR A 47 -27.16 19.27 -3.77
CA THR A 47 -27.97 19.43 -2.55
C THR A 47 -27.63 20.68 -1.73
N THR A 48 -26.38 21.14 -1.72
CA THR A 48 -25.93 22.13 -0.71
C THR A 48 -24.84 23.05 -1.26
N SER A 49 -24.89 24.37 -0.95
CA SER A 49 -23.82 25.34 -1.31
C SER A 49 -22.50 25.16 -0.54
N PHE A 50 -22.45 24.25 0.44
CA PHE A 50 -21.29 23.97 1.27
C PHE A 50 -20.65 22.61 0.91
N PRO A 51 -19.35 22.57 0.58
CA PRO A 51 -18.65 21.37 0.11
C PRO A 51 -18.30 20.36 1.22
N TRP A 52 -19.31 19.84 1.91
CA TRP A 52 -19.13 18.83 2.96
C TRP A 52 -18.49 17.52 2.46
N ALA A 53 -18.56 17.22 1.16
CA ALA A 53 -17.89 16.06 0.56
C ALA A 53 -16.34 16.14 0.64
N ILE A 54 -15.78 17.32 0.92
CA ILE A 54 -14.33 17.50 1.05
C ILE A 54 -13.78 16.84 2.32
N PHE A 55 -14.58 16.74 3.39
CA PHE A 55 -14.15 16.11 4.65
C PHE A 55 -13.89 14.60 4.49
N PRO A 56 -14.84 13.79 3.96
CA PRO A 56 -14.57 12.39 3.68
C PRO A 56 -13.51 12.23 2.58
N ALA A 57 -13.48 13.11 1.56
CA ALA A 57 -12.43 13.07 0.54
C ALA A 57 -11.03 13.25 1.13
N LEU A 58 -10.83 14.23 2.01
CA LEU A 58 -9.54 14.48 2.66
C LEU A 58 -9.18 13.39 3.69
N GLY A 59 -10.14 12.96 4.52
CA GLY A 59 -9.92 11.94 5.54
C GLY A 59 -9.57 10.58 4.94
N TRP A 60 -10.38 10.09 3.98
CA TRP A 60 -10.05 8.86 3.26
C TRP A 60 -8.85 9.03 2.33
N GLY A 61 -8.70 10.19 1.69
CA GLY A 61 -7.57 10.48 0.81
C GLY A 61 -6.24 10.37 1.54
N PHE A 62 -6.16 10.86 2.78
CA PHE A 62 -4.97 10.74 3.61
C PHE A 62 -4.65 9.28 3.96
N GLY A 63 -5.67 8.50 4.35
CA GLY A 63 -5.52 7.06 4.57
C GLY A 63 -5.10 6.30 3.30
N LEU A 64 -5.55 6.75 2.13
CA LEU A 64 -5.16 6.20 0.84
C LEU A 64 -3.69 6.49 0.53
N VAL A 65 -3.23 7.72 0.75
CA VAL A 65 -1.83 8.11 0.55
C VAL A 65 -0.91 7.28 1.45
N ILE A 66 -1.27 7.10 2.73
CA ILE A 66 -0.50 6.25 3.66
C ILE A 66 -0.46 4.80 3.16
N ASN A 67 -1.61 4.23 2.77
CA ASN A 67 -1.66 2.86 2.22
C ASN A 67 -0.87 2.73 0.91
N GLY A 68 -0.89 3.75 0.06
CA GLY A 68 -0.16 3.78 -1.21
C GLY A 68 1.34 3.83 -1.01
N LEU A 69 1.81 4.65 -0.07
CA LEU A 69 3.22 4.68 0.35
C LEU A 69 3.66 3.31 0.86
N TYR A 70 2.82 2.66 1.67
CA TYR A 70 3.06 1.30 2.16
C TYR A 70 3.13 0.27 1.02
N ALA A 71 2.17 0.31 0.09
CA ALA A 71 2.07 -0.62 -1.03
C ALA A 71 3.20 -0.47 -2.07
N TYR A 72 3.70 0.75 -2.28
CA TYR A 72 4.87 1.01 -3.14
C TYR A 72 6.21 0.70 -2.46
N GLY A 73 6.20 0.23 -1.21
CA GLY A 73 7.42 -0.09 -0.46
C GLY A 73 8.21 1.15 -0.06
N TYR A 74 7.54 2.31 0.01
CA TYR A 74 8.09 3.55 0.53
C TYR A 74 7.63 3.66 1.98
N ASN A 75 8.23 2.86 2.87
CA ASN A 75 8.06 3.07 4.31
C ASN A 75 8.59 4.47 4.62
N PRO A 76 7.74 5.45 5.01
CA PRO A 76 8.20 6.83 5.21
C PRO A 76 9.19 6.99 6.38
N LEU A 77 9.38 5.92 7.18
CA LEU A 77 10.25 5.91 8.35
C LEU A 77 11.48 5.01 8.21
N PHE A 78 11.43 3.94 7.42
CA PHE A 78 12.47 2.90 7.35
C PHE A 78 12.48 2.32 5.93
N GLY A 79 13.19 2.98 5.01
CA GLY A 79 13.24 2.61 3.59
C GLY A 79 13.74 1.18 3.33
N LYS A 80 13.67 0.76 2.06
CA LYS A 80 14.08 -0.59 1.57
C LYS A 80 15.42 -1.10 2.10
N GLU A 81 16.38 -0.22 2.39
CA GLU A 81 17.67 -0.59 2.99
C GLU A 81 17.54 -1.22 4.38
N TRP A 82 16.60 -0.77 5.21
CA TRP A 82 16.36 -1.37 6.53
C TRP A 82 15.77 -2.78 6.40
N GLU A 83 14.85 -2.96 5.46
CA GLU A 83 14.25 -4.27 5.13
C GLU A 83 15.32 -5.25 4.64
N GLU A 84 16.20 -4.82 3.72
CA GLU A 84 17.30 -5.63 3.22
C GLU A 84 18.32 -5.97 4.31
N ARG A 85 18.61 -5.04 5.22
CA ARG A 85 19.46 -5.29 6.38
C ARG A 85 18.86 -6.33 7.32
N LYS A 86 17.59 -6.19 7.68
CA LYS A 86 16.93 -7.12 8.61
C LYS A 86 16.83 -8.53 8.04
N ILE A 87 16.57 -8.64 6.76
CA ILE A 87 16.55 -9.95 6.08
C ILE A 87 17.95 -10.56 6.08
N LYS A 88 19.00 -9.78 5.81
CA LYS A 88 20.38 -10.26 5.92
C LYS A 88 20.73 -10.73 7.33
N GLU A 89 20.29 -10.01 8.37
CA GLU A 89 20.46 -10.44 9.76
C GLU A 89 19.80 -11.80 10.00
N PHE A 90 18.52 -11.97 9.66
CA PHE A 90 17.81 -13.25 9.85
C PHE A 90 18.44 -14.41 9.07
N MET A 91 18.98 -14.15 7.88
CA MET A 91 19.63 -15.17 7.04
C MET A 91 21.04 -15.52 7.50
N GLN A 92 21.70 -14.68 8.29
CA GLN A 92 23.00 -14.98 8.94
C GLN A 92 22.85 -15.62 10.33
N GLU A 93 21.72 -15.41 11.01
CA GLU A 93 21.37 -16.08 12.27
C GLU A 93 20.83 -17.52 12.08
N SER A 94 20.64 -17.97 10.83
CA SER A 94 20.19 -19.33 10.45
C SER A 94 21.32 -20.14 9.81
#